data_AF-A0A7S7Z7I3-F1
#
_entry.id   AF-A0A7S7Z7I3-F1
#
_cell.length_a   1.000
_cell.length_b   1.000
_cell.length_c   1.000
_cell.angle_alpha   90.00
_cell.angle_beta   90.00
_cell.angle_gamma   90.00
#
_symmetry.space_group_name_H-M   'P 1'
#
loop_
_entity.id
_entity.type
_entity.pdbx_description
1 polymer ?
#
loop_
_entity_poly.entity_id
_entity_poly.type
_entity_poly.pdbx_seq_one_letter_code
_entity_poly.pdbx_strand_id
1 'polypeptide(L)' 'MTSQQVIIHVRFAPNGRVIQISERPAKLTPNQWFDVLNTRAGSTYRPLARGRGVFRLARASVEAFKQETARPG' A
#
# COMPACT_ATOMS: atom_id res chain seq x y z
N MET A 1 14.33 15.34 -12.57
CA MET A 1 14.28 14.04 -11.87
C MET A 1 12.91 13.43 -12.11
N THR A 2 12.81 12.34 -12.85
CA THR A 2 11.53 11.67 -13.13
C THR A 2 11.01 11.04 -11.85
N SER A 3 10.00 11.67 -11.23
CA SER A 3 9.26 11.10 -10.10
C SER A 3 8.56 9.83 -10.57
N GLN A 4 9.23 8.68 -10.45
CA GLN A 4 8.68 7.39 -10.83
C GLN A 4 7.46 7.11 -9.94
N GLN A 5 6.26 7.30 -10.49
CA GLN A 5 5.02 6.96 -9.81
C GLN A 5 4.87 5.44 -9.77
N VAL A 6 4.56 4.92 -8.59
CA VAL A 6 4.26 3.52 -8.34
C VAL A 6 2.78 3.39 -8.08
N ILE A 7 2.16 2.44 -8.77
CA ILE A 7 0.75 2.08 -8.56
C ILE A 7 0.72 0.80 -7.74
N ILE A 8 0.27 0.91 -6.50
CA ILE A 8 0.12 -0.25 -5.62
C ILE A 8 -1.29 -0.79 -5.79
N HIS A 9 -1.40 -1.98 -6.36
CA HIS A 9 -2.68 -2.68 -6.49
C HIS A 9 -3.04 -3.40 -5.20
N VAL A 10 -4.29 -3.23 -4.78
CA VAL A 10 -4.89 -3.85 -3.61
C VAL A 10 -6.10 -4.67 -4.04
N ARG A 11 -6.23 -5.86 -3.49
CA ARG A 11 -7.41 -6.71 -3.65
C ARG A 11 -7.97 -7.06 -2.28
N PHE A 12 -9.29 -6.98 -2.17
CA PHE A 12 -10.05 -7.30 -0.98
C PHE A 12 -10.88 -8.56 -1.20
N ALA A 13 -10.99 -9.37 -0.16
CA ALA A 13 -11.98 -10.44 -0.08
C ALA A 13 -13.39 -9.86 0.18
N PRO A 14 -14.45 -10.65 -0.04
CA PRO A 14 -15.82 -10.25 0.26
C PRO A 14 -16.05 -9.84 1.73
N ASN A 15 -15.21 -10.33 2.66
CA ASN A 15 -15.23 -9.96 4.08
C ASN A 15 -14.47 -8.66 4.40
N GLY A 16 -13.99 -7.93 3.38
CA GLY A 16 -13.25 -6.68 3.55
C GLY A 16 -11.76 -6.83 3.89
N ARG A 17 -11.24 -8.05 4.04
CA ARG A 17 -9.80 -8.26 4.31
C ARG A 17 -8.96 -8.11 3.04
N VAL A 18 -7.75 -7.61 3.18
CA VAL A 18 -6.80 -7.50 2.06
C VAL A 18 -6.23 -8.88 1.77
N ILE A 19 -6.52 -9.41 0.59
CA ILE A 19 -6.00 -10.71 0.13
C ILE A 19 -4.65 -10.56 -0.57
N GLN A 20 -4.44 -9.44 -1.25
CA GLN A 20 -3.22 -9.21 -2.01
C GLN A 20 -2.95 -7.71 -2.09
N ILE A 21 -1.68 -7.35 -1.87
CA ILE A 21 -1.21 -5.97 -2.00
C ILE A 21 0.23 -5.95 -2.50
N SER A 22 0.50 -5.10 -3.48
CA SER A 22 1.82 -4.96 -4.10
C SER A 22 2.76 -4.12 -3.22
N GLU A 23 4.07 -4.16 -3.49
CA GLU A 23 5.08 -3.39 -2.74
C GLU A 23 5.09 -3.65 -1.23
N ARG A 24 4.56 -4.80 -0.79
CA ARG A 24 4.50 -5.19 0.62
C ARG A 24 5.87 -5.62 1.14
N PRO A 25 6.35 -5.07 2.27
CA PRO A 25 7.49 -5.63 2.99
C PRO A 25 7.22 -7.08 3.44
N ALA A 26 8.21 -7.98 3.34
CA ALA A 26 8.06 -9.38 3.74
C ALA A 26 7.61 -9.55 5.20
N LYS A 27 7.99 -8.62 6.08
CA LYS A 27 7.68 -8.61 7.52
C LYS A 27 6.23 -8.25 7.86
N LEU A 28 5.49 -7.60 6.96
CA LEU A 28 4.12 -7.13 7.23
C LEU A 28 3.08 -8.03 6.57
N THR A 29 1.96 -8.26 7.22
CA THR A 29 0.79 -8.87 6.56
C THR A 29 0.17 -7.92 5.52
N PRO A 30 -0.60 -8.42 4.54
CA PRO A 30 -1.29 -7.58 3.56
C PRO A 30 -2.17 -6.49 4.19
N ASN A 31 -2.90 -6.83 5.26
CA ASN A 31 -3.72 -5.87 6.01
C ASN A 31 -2.86 -4.78 6.67
N GLN A 32 -1.81 -5.16 7.40
CA GLN A 32 -0.92 -4.19 8.06
C GLN A 32 -0.29 -3.21 7.06
N TRP A 33 0.13 -3.72 5.89
CA TRP A 33 0.68 -2.83 4.87
C TRP A 33 -0.36 -1.89 4.27
N PHE A 34 -1.59 -2.36 4.06
CA PHE A 34 -2.70 -1.50 3.65
C PHE A 34 -2.98 -0.42 4.70
N ASP A 35 -2.99 -0.76 5.99
CA ASP A 35 -3.24 0.20 7.07
C ASP A 35 -2.17 1.30 7.07
N VAL A 36 -0.89 0.94 6.92
CA VAL A 36 0.21 1.92 6.79
C VAL A 36 0.00 2.86 5.60
N LEU A 37 -0.31 2.31 4.43
CA LEU A 37 -0.57 3.11 3.24
C LEU A 37 -1.81 3.99 3.40
N ASN A 38 -2.86 3.48 4.04
CA ASN A 38 -4.09 4.22 4.27
C ASN A 38 -3.89 5.38 5.27
N THR A 39 -3.14 5.15 6.35
CA THR A 39 -2.80 6.18 7.33
C THR A 39 -1.92 7.28 6.75
N ARG A 40 -0.91 6.92 5.94
CA ARG A 40 0.10 7.88 5.45
C ARG A 40 -0.24 8.50 4.10
N ALA A 41 -1.01 7.78 3.29
CA ALA A 41 -1.25 8.09 1.89
C ALA A 41 -2.71 7.84 1.47
N GLY A 42 -3.65 7.83 2.42
CA GLY A 42 -5.08 7.63 2.16
C GLY A 42 -5.67 8.63 1.17
N SER A 43 -5.13 9.85 1.10
CA SER A 43 -5.50 10.85 0.09
C SER A 43 -5.23 10.42 -1.36
N THR A 44 -4.32 9.47 -1.56
CA THR A 44 -3.97 8.93 -2.88
C THR A 44 -4.69 7.63 -3.21
N TYR A 45 -5.48 7.11 -2.28
CA TYR A 45 -6.24 5.88 -2.45
C TYR A 45 -7.40 6.10 -3.42
N ARG A 46 -7.55 5.20 -4.39
CA ARG A 46 -8.69 5.17 -5.31
C ARG A 46 -9.36 3.79 -5.24
N PRO A 47 -10.60 3.71 -4.75
CA PRO A 47 -11.36 2.48 -4.81
C PRO A 47 -11.73 2.14 -6.26
N LEU A 48 -11.72 0.85 -6.58
CA LEU A 48 -12.14 0.28 -7.86
C LEU A 48 -13.26 -0.75 -7.64
N ALA A 49 -14.00 -1.07 -8.69
CA ALA A 49 -15.08 -2.05 -8.60
C ALA A 49 -14.57 -3.48 -8.30
N ARG A 50 -15.44 -4.28 -7.66
CA ARG A 50 -15.23 -5.71 -7.32
C ARG A 50 -14.07 -5.94 -6.33
N GLY A 51 -14.06 -5.20 -5.21
CA GLY A 51 -13.07 -5.41 -4.15
C GLY A 51 -11.64 -5.11 -4.59
N ARG A 52 -11.45 -4.09 -5.42
CA ARG A 52 -10.12 -3.66 -5.88
C ARG A 52 -9.87 -2.23 -5.44
N GLY A 53 -8.61 -1.89 -5.25
CA GLY A 53 -8.19 -0.52 -4.93
C GLY A 53 -6.78 -0.28 -5.43
N VAL A 54 -6.43 0.99 -5.60
CA VAL A 54 -5.07 1.38 -5.98
C VAL A 54 -4.60 2.58 -5.17
N PHE A 55 -3.32 2.58 -4.79
CA PHE A 55 -2.62 3.77 -4.33
C PHE A 55 -1.69 4.28 -5.42
N ARG A 56 -1.63 5.59 -5.62
CA ARG A 56 -0.71 6.22 -6.57
C ARG A 56 0.28 7.09 -5.79
N LEU A 57 1.51 6.59 -5.65
CA LEU A 57 2.53 7.22 -4.81
C LEU A 57 3.84 7.38 -5.57
N ALA A 58 4.68 8.31 -5.16
CA ALA A 58 6.06 8.35 -5.65
C ALA A 58 6.83 7.14 -5.11
N ARG A 59 7.70 6.53 -5.94
CA ARG A 59 8.56 5.41 -5.51
C ARG A 59 9.34 5.73 -4.23
N ALA A 60 9.85 6.96 -4.11
CA ALA A 60 10.56 7.41 -2.92
C ALA A 60 9.71 7.32 -1.65
N SER A 61 8.42 7.69 -1.70
CA SER A 61 7.50 7.58 -0.56
C SER A 61 7.25 6.13 -0.19
N VAL A 62 7.06 5.25 -1.17
CA VAL A 62 6.87 3.81 -0.94
C VAL A 62 8.09 3.22 -0.23
N GLU A 63 9.30 3.49 -0.72
CA GLU A 63 10.53 3.01 -0.08
C GLU A 63 10.72 3.58 1.33
N ALA A 64 10.42 4.87 1.55
CA ALA A 64 10.45 5.46 2.88
C ALA A 64 9.50 4.75 3.86
N PHE A 65 8.26 4.45 3.44
CA PHE A 65 7.29 3.72 4.25
C PHE A 65 7.76 2.29 4.57
N LYS A 66 8.39 1.60 3.61
CA LYS A 66 8.98 0.28 3.84
C LYS A 66 10.14 0.34 4.84
N GLN A 67 11.02 1.33 4.73
CA GLN A 67 12.15 1.49 5.65
C GLN A 67 11.69 1.78 7.07
N GLU A 68 10.70 2.65 7.24
CA GLU A 68 10.18 3.02 8.55
C GLU A 68 9.46 1.86 9.24
N THR A 69 8.74 1.04 8.46
CA THR A 69 8.11 -0.19 8.97
C THR A 69 9.09 -1.35 9.17
N ALA A 70 10.32 -1.25 8.66
CA ALA A 70 11.36 -2.26 8.83
C ALA A 70 12.23 -2.06 10.09
N ARG A 71 12.20 -0.85 10.68
CA ARG A 71 12.94 -0.53 11.91
C ARG A 71 12.18 -1.12 13.11
N PRO A 72 12.78 -2.07 13.85
CA PRO A 72 12.23 -2.46 15.15
C PRO A 72 12.34 -1.26 16.09
N GLY A 73 11.23 -0.89 16.73
CA GLY A 73 11.27 -0.06 17.93
C GLY A 73 11.90 -0.82 19.08
#